data_AF-A0A2V6RSZ6-F1
#
_entry.id   AF-A0A2V6RSZ6-F1
#
_cell.length_a   1.000
_cell.length_b   1.000
_cell.length_c   1.000
_cell.angle_alpha   90.00
_cell.angle_beta   90.00
_cell.angle_gamma   90.00
#
_symmetry.space_group_name_H-M   'P 1'
#
loop_
_entity.id
_entity.type
_entity.pdbx_description
1 polymer ?
#
loop_
_entity_poly.entity_id
_entity_poly.type
_entity_poly.pdbx_seq_one_letter_code
_entity_poly.pdbx_strand_id
1 'polypeptide(L)'
;MPRVAPVTGKSEVPAEHHAVVDDVLKVFGNVRGPFSMLLHSPKLAERVLPLVTFFRDESVVDAKLRSIAILSAVRERAAAYVWAAQVGAARRNGLREEVIDLLRAKGDPAKLPAEERDIVTYVRQLMRT
;
A
#
# COMPACT_ATOMS: atom_id res chain seq x y z
N MET A 1 -16.43 -0.08 8.24
CA MET A 1 -17.12 -0.67 7.08
C MET A 1 -16.95 0.24 5.87
N PRO A 2 -16.88 -0.29 4.63
CA PRO A 2 -16.81 0.54 3.43
C PRO A 2 -18.10 1.37 3.28
N ARG A 3 -17.99 2.57 2.69
CA ARG A 3 -19.15 3.47 2.48
C ARG A 3 -20.01 3.06 1.29
N VAL A 4 -19.44 2.33 0.34
CA VAL A 4 -20.09 1.82 -0.88
C VAL A 4 -19.86 0.32 -0.96
N ALA A 5 -20.80 -0.41 -1.55
CA ALA A 5 -20.68 -1.84 -1.80
C ALA A 5 -19.41 -2.14 -2.63
N PRO A 6 -18.53 -3.05 -2.17
CA PRO A 6 -17.38 -3.45 -2.96
C PRO A 6 -17.77 -4.22 -4.20
N VAL A 7 -17.17 -3.86 -5.35
CA VAL A 7 -17.20 -4.72 -6.54
C VAL A 7 -16.42 -5.99 -6.22
N THR A 8 -17.02 -7.15 -6.43
CA THR A 8 -16.41 -8.45 -6.15
C THR A 8 -16.05 -9.23 -7.43
N GLY A 9 -16.57 -8.82 -8.59
CA GLY A 9 -16.24 -9.45 -9.86
C GLY A 9 -16.85 -8.77 -11.08
N LYS A 10 -16.65 -9.41 -12.24
CA LYS A 10 -17.05 -8.88 -13.56
C LYS A 10 -18.54 -8.63 -13.71
N SER A 11 -19.39 -9.42 -13.07
CA SER A 11 -20.85 -9.27 -13.17
C SER A 11 -21.38 -7.93 -12.69
N GLU A 12 -20.59 -7.20 -11.89
CA GLU A 12 -20.92 -5.91 -11.32
C GLU A 12 -20.32 -4.73 -12.12
N VAL A 13 -19.64 -5.03 -13.24
CA VAL A 13 -18.93 -4.06 -14.09
C VAL A 13 -19.42 -4.23 -15.54
N PRO A 14 -19.61 -3.13 -16.31
CA PRO A 14 -19.95 -3.23 -17.73
C PRO A 14 -18.98 -4.11 -18.51
N ALA A 15 -19.51 -4.88 -19.48
CA ALA A 15 -18.74 -5.88 -20.24
C ALA A 15 -17.48 -5.31 -20.92
N GLU A 16 -17.55 -4.08 -21.43
CA GLU A 16 -16.41 -3.38 -22.04
C GLU A 16 -15.22 -3.15 -21.08
N HIS A 17 -15.44 -3.27 -19.77
CA HIS A 17 -14.43 -3.07 -18.73
C HIS A 17 -14.00 -4.37 -18.04
N HIS A 18 -14.47 -5.54 -18.50
CA HIS A 18 -14.12 -6.83 -17.91
C HIS A 18 -12.61 -7.10 -17.94
N ALA A 19 -11.89 -6.60 -18.95
CA ALA A 19 -10.43 -6.70 -19.03
C ALA A 19 -9.73 -6.01 -17.84
N VAL A 20 -10.25 -4.88 -17.36
CA VAL A 20 -9.69 -4.18 -16.18
C VAL A 20 -9.85 -5.04 -14.92
N VAL A 21 -10.98 -5.74 -14.80
CA VAL A 21 -11.20 -6.68 -13.68
C VAL A 21 -10.22 -7.86 -13.75
N ASP A 22 -9.96 -8.39 -14.95
CA ASP A 22 -8.95 -9.44 -15.16
C ASP A 22 -7.55 -8.99 -14.76
N ASP A 23 -7.16 -7.77 -15.12
CA ASP A 23 -5.86 -7.23 -14.75
C ASP A 23 -5.72 -7.08 -13.22
N VAL A 24 -6.77 -6.62 -12.54
CA VAL A 24 -6.81 -6.58 -11.06
C VAL A 24 -6.64 -7.99 -10.48
N LEU A 25 -7.35 -8.98 -11.02
CA LEU A 25 -7.22 -10.38 -10.60
C LEU A 25 -5.81 -10.92 -10.83
N LYS A 26 -5.18 -10.58 -11.96
CA LYS A 26 -3.81 -10.97 -12.28
C LYS A 26 -2.79 -10.40 -11.29
N VAL A 27 -2.96 -9.15 -10.85
CA VAL A 27 -2.03 -8.48 -9.93
C VAL A 27 -2.22 -8.92 -8.47
N PHE A 28 -3.46 -9.16 -8.03
CA PHE A 28 -3.78 -9.38 -6.61
C PHE A 28 -4.31 -10.77 -6.26
N GLY A 29 -4.71 -11.57 -7.26
CA GLY A 29 -5.37 -12.86 -7.11
C GLY A 29 -6.86 -12.79 -6.71
N ASN A 30 -7.38 -11.60 -6.41
CA ASN A 30 -8.77 -11.35 -6.07
C ASN A 30 -9.13 -9.87 -6.22
N VAL A 31 -10.43 -9.57 -6.33
CA VAL A 31 -10.95 -8.19 -6.29
C VAL A 31 -11.29 -7.83 -4.85
N ARG A 32 -10.45 -7.01 -4.21
CA ARG A 32 -10.65 -6.54 -2.82
C ARG A 32 -9.99 -5.20 -2.57
N GLY A 33 -10.25 -4.65 -1.38
CA GLY A 33 -9.53 -3.46 -0.90
C GLY A 33 -9.73 -2.24 -1.78
N PRO A 34 -8.66 -1.47 -2.09
CA PRO A 34 -8.80 -0.27 -2.91
C PRO A 34 -9.35 -0.55 -4.31
N PHE A 35 -9.00 -1.68 -4.93
CA PHE A 35 -9.43 -1.96 -6.30
C PHE A 35 -10.90 -2.40 -6.39
N SER A 36 -11.49 -2.98 -5.34
CA SER A 36 -12.94 -3.19 -5.31
C SER A 36 -13.73 -1.89 -5.20
N MET A 37 -13.10 -0.79 -4.74
CA MET A 37 -13.69 0.56 -4.78
C MET A 37 -13.39 1.26 -6.10
N LEU A 38 -12.15 1.18 -6.60
CA LEU A 38 -11.75 1.84 -7.85
C LEU A 38 -12.50 1.30 -9.08
N LEU A 39 -12.97 0.04 -9.04
CA LEU A 39 -13.76 -0.53 -10.13
C LEU A 39 -15.17 0.09 -10.28
N HIS A 40 -15.62 0.93 -9.34
CA HIS A 40 -16.74 1.86 -9.61
C HIS A 40 -16.37 2.94 -10.64
N SER A 41 -15.08 3.12 -10.93
CA SER A 41 -14.54 3.95 -12.02
C SER A 41 -13.47 3.14 -12.79
N PRO A 42 -13.87 2.22 -13.70
CA PRO A 42 -12.93 1.30 -14.34
C PRO A 42 -11.77 1.98 -15.08
N LYS A 43 -12.03 3.11 -15.76
CA LYS A 43 -10.99 3.91 -16.42
C LYS A 43 -9.95 4.47 -15.44
N LEU A 44 -10.34 4.80 -14.21
CA LEU A 44 -9.38 5.21 -13.17
C LEU A 44 -8.60 4.00 -12.65
N ALA A 45 -9.28 2.87 -12.40
CA ALA A 45 -8.63 1.63 -11.96
C ALA A 45 -7.53 1.19 -12.95
N GLU A 46 -7.84 1.20 -14.25
CA GLU A 46 -6.92 0.92 -15.35
C GLU A 46 -5.64 1.78 -15.29
N ARG A 47 -5.78 3.09 -15.01
CA ARG A 47 -4.64 4.02 -14.95
C ARG A 47 -3.80 3.86 -13.68
N VAL A 48 -4.44 3.49 -12.58
CA VAL A 48 -3.77 3.37 -11.27
C VAL A 48 -3.09 2.01 -11.10
N LEU A 49 -3.62 0.94 -11.70
CA LEU A 49 -3.11 -0.42 -11.53
C LEU A 49 -1.61 -0.57 -11.87
N PRO A 50 -1.09 -0.04 -12.99
CA PRO A 50 0.33 -0.14 -13.32
C PRO A 50 1.25 0.56 -12.32
N LEU A 51 0.77 1.59 -11.62
CA LEU A 51 1.56 2.26 -10.58
C LEU A 51 1.87 1.32 -9.41
N VAL A 52 0.98 0.36 -9.13
CA VAL A 52 1.20 -0.62 -8.05
C VAL A 52 2.41 -1.50 -8.37
N THR A 53 2.48 -2.04 -9.58
CA THR A 53 3.61 -2.89 -9.99
C THR A 53 4.88 -2.08 -10.10
N PHE A 54 4.82 -0.88 -10.67
CA PHE A 54 5.97 0.02 -10.77
C PHE A 54 6.59 0.30 -9.38
N PHE A 55 5.81 0.77 -8.41
CA PHE A 55 6.33 1.08 -7.08
C PHE A 55 6.80 -0.16 -6.30
N ARG A 56 6.28 -1.35 -6.61
CA ARG A 56 6.61 -2.60 -5.91
C ARG A 56 7.78 -3.36 -6.54
N ASP A 57 7.93 -3.32 -7.85
CA ASP A 57 8.82 -4.24 -8.56
C ASP A 57 9.92 -3.49 -9.33
N GLU A 58 9.74 -2.18 -9.62
CA GLU A 58 10.64 -1.38 -10.47
C GLU A 58 11.31 -0.21 -9.73
N SER A 59 11.13 -0.13 -8.41
CA SER A 59 11.78 0.89 -7.57
C SER A 59 13.25 0.55 -7.29
N VAL A 60 14.13 1.56 -7.37
CA VAL A 60 15.54 1.46 -6.97
C VAL A 60 15.75 1.29 -5.46
N VAL A 61 14.74 1.64 -4.65
CA VAL A 61 14.78 1.48 -3.19
C VAL A 61 14.58 0.02 -2.83
N ASP A 62 15.50 -0.54 -2.04
CA ASP A 62 15.42 -1.89 -1.50
C ASP A 62 14.07 -2.18 -0.81
N ALA A 63 13.59 -3.41 -0.92
CA ALA A 63 12.26 -3.81 -0.46
C ALA A 63 12.05 -3.59 1.05
N LYS A 64 13.09 -3.80 1.88
CA LYS A 64 13.02 -3.58 3.33
C LYS A 64 12.86 -2.09 3.63
N LEU A 65 13.71 -1.25 3.02
CA LEU A 65 13.69 0.21 3.20
C LEU A 65 12.41 0.84 2.67
N ARG A 66 11.92 0.37 1.53
CA ARG A 66 10.62 0.78 0.98
C ARG A 66 9.47 0.44 1.92
N SER A 67 9.54 -0.70 2.61
CA SER A 67 8.52 -1.09 3.60
C SER A 67 8.47 -0.10 4.78
N ILE A 68 9.61 0.43 5.21
CA ILE A 68 9.69 1.49 6.24
C ILE A 68 8.99 2.76 5.75
N ALA A 69 9.26 3.18 4.51
CA ALA A 69 8.64 4.37 3.93
C ALA A 69 7.10 4.21 3.85
N ILE A 70 6.63 3.06 3.35
CA ILE A 70 5.20 2.74 3.22
C ILE A 70 4.54 2.75 4.60
N LEU A 71 5.06 1.98 5.57
CA LEU A 71 4.44 1.89 6.90
C LEU A 71 4.45 3.24 7.64
N SER A 72 5.51 4.03 7.47
CA SER A 72 5.59 5.38 8.04
C SER A 72 4.48 6.28 7.48
N ALA A 73 4.34 6.34 6.15
CA ALA A 73 3.31 7.14 5.47
C ALA A 73 1.90 6.70 5.85
N VAL A 74 1.65 5.38 5.81
CA VAL A 74 0.38 4.76 6.17
C VAL A 74 0.01 5.07 7.62
N ARG A 75 0.99 5.07 8.53
CA ARG A 75 0.74 5.42 9.93
C ARG A 75 0.45 6.90 10.12
N GLU A 76 1.14 7.79 9.41
CA GLU A 76 0.85 9.23 9.48
C GLU A 76 -0.55 9.57 8.97
N ARG A 77 -1.06 8.84 7.97
CA ARG A 77 -2.43 8.99 7.45
C ARG A 77 -3.49 8.14 8.17
N ALA A 78 -3.13 7.45 9.26
CA ALA A 78 -4.03 6.57 10.02
C ALA A 78 -4.79 5.54 9.15
N ALA A 79 -4.17 5.06 8.07
CA ALA A 79 -4.81 4.18 7.09
C ALA A 79 -4.81 2.71 7.56
N ALA A 80 -5.74 2.36 8.45
CA ALA A 80 -5.81 1.05 9.13
C ALA A 80 -5.84 -0.15 8.18
N TYR A 81 -6.59 -0.08 7.07
CA TYR A 81 -6.65 -1.15 6.08
C TYR A 81 -5.27 -1.38 5.43
N VAL A 82 -4.64 -0.31 4.96
CA VAL A 82 -3.33 -0.38 4.30
C VAL A 82 -2.27 -0.83 5.30
N TRP A 83 -2.35 -0.38 6.55
CA TRP A 83 -1.46 -0.82 7.63
C TRP A 83 -1.51 -2.34 7.80
N ALA A 84 -2.71 -2.91 7.95
CA ALA A 84 -2.88 -4.35 8.12
C ALA A 84 -2.32 -5.14 6.94
N ALA A 85 -2.54 -4.69 5.71
CA ALA A 85 -2.01 -5.33 4.51
C ALA A 85 -0.48 -5.23 4.40
N GLN A 86 0.10 -4.08 4.75
CA GLN A 86 1.52 -3.79 4.57
C GLN A 86 2.40 -4.36 5.67
N VAL A 87 1.90 -4.57 6.89
CA VAL A 87 2.68 -5.24 7.96
C VAL A 87 3.11 -6.64 7.51
N GLY A 88 2.22 -7.41 6.89
CA GLY A 88 2.57 -8.73 6.35
C GLY A 88 3.60 -8.66 5.22
N ALA A 89 3.52 -7.65 4.36
CA ALA A 89 4.51 -7.43 3.30
C ALA A 89 5.88 -7.03 3.86
N ALA A 90 5.91 -6.12 4.84
CA ALA A 90 7.13 -5.69 5.51
C ALA A 90 7.89 -6.85 6.16
N ARG A 91 7.17 -7.76 6.83
CA ARG A 91 7.75 -8.99 7.40
C ARG A 91 8.39 -9.88 6.33
N ARG A 92 7.71 -10.10 5.20
CA ARG A 92 8.26 -10.88 4.08
C ARG A 92 9.49 -10.21 3.46
N ASN A 93 9.57 -8.90 3.51
CA ASN A 93 10.74 -8.12 3.08
C ASN A 93 11.86 -8.07 4.15
N GLY A 94 11.74 -8.82 5.25
CA GLY A 94 12.78 -8.91 6.29
C GLY A 94 12.81 -7.74 7.26
N LEU A 95 11.74 -6.94 7.36
CA LEU A 95 11.67 -5.86 8.34
C LEU A 95 11.45 -6.44 9.75
N ARG A 96 12.28 -6.00 10.70
CA ARG A 96 12.26 -6.46 12.10
C ARG A 96 11.02 -5.93 12.83
N GLU A 97 10.44 -6.72 13.75
CA GLU A 97 9.21 -6.34 14.46
C GLU A 97 9.38 -5.07 15.28
N GLU A 98 10.55 -4.85 15.89
CA GLU A 98 10.84 -3.65 16.66
C GLU A 98 10.73 -2.36 15.82
N VAL A 99 11.02 -2.43 14.52
CA VAL A 99 10.84 -1.29 13.62
C VAL A 99 9.35 -1.07 13.35
N ILE A 100 8.60 -2.14 13.05
CA ILE A 100 7.15 -2.08 12.85
C ILE A 100 6.44 -1.50 14.08
N ASP A 101 6.85 -1.91 15.27
CA ASP A 101 6.31 -1.44 16.55
C ASP A 101 6.66 0.02 16.81
N LEU A 102 7.91 0.43 16.54
CA LEU A 102 8.32 1.83 16.61
C LEU A 102 7.49 2.71 15.66
N LEU A 103 7.29 2.26 14.41
CA LEU A 103 6.44 2.97 13.45
C LEU A 103 5.00 3.04 13.95
N ARG A 104 4.43 1.94 14.47
CA ARG A 104 3.06 1.89 15.01
C ARG A 104 2.87 2.89 16.15
N ALA A 105 3.83 2.95 17.07
CA ALA A 105 3.81 3.86 18.21
C ALA A 105 4.13 5.32 17.82
N LYS A 106 4.46 5.60 16.56
CA LYS A 106 5.05 6.87 16.11
C LYS A 106 6.27 7.26 16.98
N GLY A 107 7.06 6.27 17.40
CA GLY A 107 8.20 6.44 18.29
C GLY A 107 9.35 7.25 17.67
N ASP A 108 10.35 7.54 18.50
CA ASP A 108 11.53 8.31 18.12
C ASP A 108 12.42 7.57 17.10
N PRO A 109 12.58 8.06 15.86
CA PRO A 109 13.36 7.40 14.84
C PRO A 109 14.87 7.43 15.13
N ALA A 110 15.36 8.26 16.07
CA ALA A 110 16.77 8.28 16.45
C ALA A 110 17.24 6.94 17.08
N LYS A 111 16.30 6.07 17.47
CA LYS A 111 16.57 4.70 17.94
C LYS A 111 16.84 3.71 16.81
N LEU A 112 16.69 4.12 15.55
CA LEU A 112 16.95 3.29 14.38
C LEU A 112 18.35 3.56 13.80
N PRO A 113 18.95 2.59 13.07
CA PRO A 113 20.12 2.85 12.24
C PRO A 113 19.89 4.02 11.28
N ALA A 114 20.97 4.73 10.91
CA ALA A 114 20.91 5.98 10.14
C ALA A 114 20.02 5.89 8.89
N GLU A 115 20.19 4.84 8.08
CA GLU A 115 19.43 4.65 6.85
C GLU A 115 17.91 4.50 7.10
N GLU A 116 17.52 3.74 8.12
CA GLU A 116 16.11 3.55 8.49
C GLU A 116 15.54 4.85 9.10
N ARG A 117 16.30 5.51 9.99
CA ARG A 117 15.94 6.78 10.64
C ARG A 117 15.66 7.86 9.61
N ASP A 118 16.53 8.01 8.62
CA ASP A 118 16.45 9.12 7.66
C ASP A 118 15.20 8.98 6.78
N ILE A 119 14.84 7.75 6.39
CA ILE A 119 13.58 7.46 5.69
C ILE A 119 12.36 7.84 6.54
N VAL A 120 12.32 7.41 7.81
CA VAL A 120 11.20 7.72 8.70
C VAL A 120 11.07 9.24 8.91
N THR A 121 12.19 9.91 9.10
CA THR A 121 12.25 11.36 9.31
C THR A 121 11.72 12.10 8.09
N TYR A 122 12.23 11.77 6.90
CA TYR A 122 11.78 12.37 5.64
C TYR A 122 10.29 12.16 5.39
N VAL A 123 9.79 10.93 5.57
CA VAL A 123 8.36 10.63 5.36
C VAL A 123 7.48 11.40 6.36
N ARG A 124 7.91 11.53 7.62
CA ARG A 124 7.16 12.31 8.62
C ARG A 124 7.14 13.80 8.29
N GLN A 125 8.27 14.36 7.84
CA GLN A 125 8.33 15.75 7.37
C GLN A 125 7.36 15.98 6.20
N LEU A 126 7.35 15.08 5.21
CA LEU A 126 6.47 15.17 4.04
C LEU A 126 4.98 15.06 4.41
N MET A 127 4.63 14.21 5.38
CA MET A 127 3.23 13.89 5.68
C MET A 127 2.58 14.81 6.72
N ARG A 128 3.38 15.48 7.55
CA ARG A 128 2.92 16.38 8.63
C ARG A 128 2.97 17.87 8.24
N THR A 129 3.05 18.14 6.95
CA THR A 129 2.84 19.49 6.41
C THR A 129 1.45 20.01 6.69
#